data_AF-A0A413T2P6-F1
#
_entry.id   AF-A0A413T2P6-F1
#
_cell.length_a   1.000
_cell.length_b   1.000
_cell.length_c   1.000
_cell.angle_alpha   90.00
_cell.angle_beta   90.00
_cell.angle_gamma   90.00
#
_symmetry.space_group_name_H-M   'P 1'
#
loop_
_entity.id
_entity.type
_entity.pdbx_description
1 polymer ?
#
loop_
_entity_poly.entity_id
_entity_poly.type
_entity_poly.pdbx_seq_one_letter_code
_entity_poly.pdbx_strand_id
1 'polypeptide(L)'
;MKQSKKLMALPLFYALMLTACNNNNSIPSSYIGFKNTQQTITYDPAQDIQTFSVTIISGEKMTEDTRLSIRCSGQSFAHPEDKNPIFPKGKKEMNFNIKLNPKKINVPFLHISCTPQVKDSQTTKMTVALKKK
;
A
#
# COMPACT_ATOMS: atom_id res chain seq x y z
N MET A 1 -30.96 -53.37 34.74
CA MET A 1 -30.15 -52.59 35.72
C MET A 1 -28.90 -52.13 34.97
N LYS A 2 -28.77 -50.90 34.49
CA LYS A 2 -28.73 -49.57 35.16
C LYS A 2 -27.52 -49.44 36.09
N GLN A 3 -26.47 -48.78 35.59
CA GLN A 3 -25.47 -47.93 36.26
C GLN A 3 -24.16 -47.93 35.44
N SER A 4 -23.38 -46.88 35.34
CA SER A 4 -23.56 -45.46 35.58
C SER A 4 -22.37 -44.75 34.92
N LYS A 5 -22.59 -43.48 34.58
CA LYS A 5 -21.69 -42.58 33.87
C LYS A 5 -20.33 -42.44 34.56
N LYS A 6 -19.25 -42.33 33.77
CA LYS A 6 -18.10 -41.50 34.11
C LYS A 6 -17.91 -40.48 32.99
N LEU A 7 -18.41 -39.26 33.21
CA LEU A 7 -18.00 -38.08 32.46
C LEU A 7 -16.52 -37.87 32.76
N MET A 8 -15.67 -38.07 31.75
CA MET A 8 -14.28 -37.61 31.78
C MET A 8 -14.26 -36.21 31.18
N ALA A 9 -14.44 -35.20 32.03
CA ALA A 9 -14.23 -33.81 31.67
C ALA A 9 -12.72 -33.56 31.66
N LEU A 10 -12.12 -33.44 30.47
CA LEU A 10 -10.78 -32.89 30.30
C LEU A 10 -10.92 -31.43 29.86
N PRO A 11 -10.52 -30.44 30.67
CA PRO A 11 -10.41 -29.07 30.21
C PRO A 11 -9.04 -28.92 29.54
N LEU A 12 -8.92 -29.19 28.24
CA LEU A 12 -7.78 -28.66 27.48
C LEU A 12 -8.07 -27.21 27.11
N PHE A 13 -7.96 -26.34 28.13
CA PHE A 13 -7.57 -24.95 27.94
C PHE A 13 -6.12 -24.93 27.44
N TYR A 14 -5.89 -25.25 26.17
CA TYR A 14 -4.63 -24.98 25.52
C TYR A 14 -4.80 -23.78 24.60
N ALA A 15 -4.38 -22.64 25.14
CA ALA A 15 -3.83 -21.51 24.43
C ALA A 15 -4.70 -20.94 23.29
N LEU A 16 -5.63 -20.05 23.66
CA LEU A 16 -5.68 -18.78 22.94
C LEU A 16 -4.26 -18.19 23.04
N MET A 17 -3.42 -18.46 22.05
CA MET A 17 -2.29 -17.57 21.75
C MET A 17 -2.93 -16.28 21.28
N LEU A 18 -3.27 -15.44 22.26
CA LEU A 18 -3.27 -14.00 22.10
C LEU A 18 -1.86 -13.67 21.60
N THR A 19 -1.65 -13.70 20.28
CA THR A 19 -0.56 -12.93 19.70
C THR A 19 -0.87 -11.52 20.13
N ALA A 20 -0.16 -11.08 21.17
CA ALA A 20 -0.18 -9.72 21.64
C ALA A 20 -0.04 -8.84 20.39
N CYS A 21 -1.10 -8.11 20.05
CA CYS A 21 -1.00 -6.98 19.16
C CYS A 21 -0.05 -6.01 19.86
N ASN A 22 1.25 -6.17 19.61
CA ASN A 22 2.26 -5.32 20.19
C ASN A 22 2.02 -3.90 19.67
N ASN A 23 1.83 -2.97 20.58
CA ASN A 23 1.45 -1.59 20.33
C ASN A 23 2.58 -0.76 19.67
N ASN A 24 3.62 -1.41 19.13
CA ASN A 24 4.65 -0.75 18.36
C ASN A 24 4.16 -0.63 16.92
N ASN A 25 3.40 0.43 16.66
CA ASN A 25 2.94 0.85 15.34
C ASN A 25 4.11 1.33 14.42
N SER A 26 5.31 0.80 14.63
CA SER A 26 6.52 1.17 13.89
C SER A 26 6.50 0.50 12.53
N ILE A 27 6.65 1.32 11.49
CA ILE A 27 6.86 0.86 10.12
C ILE A 27 8.06 -0.10 10.10
N PRO A 28 7.93 -1.32 9.54
CA PRO A 28 9.03 -2.28 9.46
C PRO A 28 10.26 -1.66 8.79
N SER A 29 11.47 -1.95 9.26
CA SER A 29 12.71 -1.39 8.70
C SER A 29 12.88 -1.66 7.20
N SER A 30 12.43 -2.85 6.75
CA SER A 30 12.42 -3.29 5.35
C SER A 30 11.25 -2.75 4.52
N TYR A 31 10.32 -1.99 5.11
CA TYR A 31 9.19 -1.42 4.40
C TYR A 31 9.68 -0.41 3.37
N ILE A 32 9.17 -0.52 2.14
CA ILE A 32 9.28 0.51 1.11
C ILE A 32 7.91 0.58 0.41
N GLY A 33 7.20 1.68 0.58
CA GLY A 33 5.83 1.78 0.10
C GLY A 33 5.19 3.13 0.38
N PHE A 34 3.90 3.24 0.11
CA PHE A 34 3.20 4.52 0.28
C PHE A 34 3.17 4.97 1.74
N LYS A 35 3.36 6.27 1.96
CA LYS A 35 3.22 6.91 3.27
C LYS A 35 1.79 6.82 3.79
N ASN A 36 0.84 7.07 2.89
CA ASN A 36 -0.59 6.97 3.14
C ASN A 36 -1.18 5.88 2.25
N THR A 37 -2.04 5.04 2.81
CA THR A 37 -2.75 4.01 2.03
C THR A 37 -3.99 4.57 1.33
N GLN A 38 -4.40 5.80 1.66
CA GLN A 38 -5.56 6.47 1.08
C GLN A 38 -5.26 7.94 0.81
N GLN A 39 -5.81 8.46 -0.29
CA GLN A 39 -5.79 9.88 -0.66
C GLN A 39 -7.08 10.21 -1.40
N THR A 40 -7.56 11.45 -1.29
CA THR A 40 -8.61 11.97 -2.18
C THR A 40 -8.00 13.03 -3.07
N ILE A 41 -8.30 12.98 -4.37
CA ILE A 41 -7.98 14.05 -5.31
C ILE A 41 -9.24 14.52 -6.01
N THR A 42 -9.30 15.82 -6.27
CA THR A 42 -10.33 16.40 -7.13
C THR A 42 -9.78 16.55 -8.54
N TYR A 43 -10.53 16.14 -9.56
CA TYR A 43 -10.14 16.26 -10.96
C TYR A 43 -11.11 17.10 -11.78
N ASP A 44 -10.58 17.83 -12.76
CA ASP A 44 -11.36 18.68 -13.67
C ASP A 44 -11.42 18.06 -15.07
N PRO A 45 -12.58 17.57 -15.55
CA PRO A 45 -12.72 17.00 -16.89
C PRO A 45 -12.40 17.96 -18.03
N ALA A 46 -12.35 19.27 -17.79
CA ALA A 46 -11.94 20.24 -18.80
C ALA A 46 -10.43 20.18 -19.09
N GLN A 47 -9.61 19.70 -18.14
CA GLN A 47 -8.17 19.57 -18.32
C GLN A 47 -7.80 18.35 -19.16
N ASP A 48 -6.79 18.51 -20.03
CA ASP A 48 -6.25 17.39 -20.82
C ASP A 48 -5.43 16.44 -19.95
N ILE A 49 -4.55 17.00 -19.11
CA ILE A 49 -3.72 16.27 -18.16
C ILE A 49 -3.72 17.00 -16.82
N GLN A 50 -3.87 16.24 -15.75
CA GLN A 50 -3.75 16.72 -14.38
C GLN A 50 -2.75 15.84 -13.62
N THR A 51 -1.82 16.44 -12.87
CA THR A 51 -0.84 15.70 -12.08
C THR A 51 -1.18 15.79 -10.60
N PHE A 52 -0.99 14.69 -9.86
CA PHE A 52 -0.95 14.71 -8.41
C PHE A 52 0.26 13.91 -7.90
N SER A 53 0.74 14.27 -6.71
CA SER A 53 1.88 13.60 -6.09
C SER A 53 1.41 12.59 -5.05
N VAL A 54 2.15 11.48 -4.97
CA VAL A 54 2.10 10.48 -3.90
C VAL A 54 3.46 10.42 -3.23
N THR A 55 3.47 10.05 -1.95
CA THR A 55 4.71 9.96 -1.17
C THR A 55 5.02 8.48 -0.88
N ILE A 56 6.23 8.06 -1.23
CA ILE A 56 6.77 6.73 -0.92
C ILE A 56 7.81 6.91 0.18
N ILE A 57 7.76 6.06 1.20
CA ILE A 57 8.67 6.07 2.35
C ILE A 57 9.34 4.72 2.51
N SER A 58 10.45 4.74 3.23
CA SER A 58 11.11 3.54 3.74
C SER A 58 11.12 3.53 5.27
N GLY A 59 11.13 2.35 5.90
CA GLY A 59 11.23 2.22 7.36
C GLY A 59 12.53 2.81 7.90
N GLU A 60 13.64 2.47 7.25
CA GLU A 60 14.98 3.01 7.52
C GLU A 60 15.55 3.78 6.33
N LYS A 61 16.64 4.54 6.56
CA LYS A 61 17.33 5.22 5.45
C LYS A 61 17.85 4.16 4.50
N MET A 62 17.57 4.31 3.22
CA MET A 62 18.04 3.38 2.20
C MET A 62 19.58 3.30 2.20
N THR A 63 20.11 2.08 2.19
CA THR A 63 21.57 1.83 2.13
C THR A 63 22.11 1.85 0.70
N GLU A 64 21.23 1.61 -0.27
CA GLU A 64 21.50 1.59 -1.71
C GLU A 64 20.31 2.16 -2.51
N ASP A 65 20.58 2.50 -3.76
CA ASP A 65 19.52 2.91 -4.70
C ASP A 65 18.64 1.70 -5.02
N THR A 66 17.33 1.84 -4.85
CA THR A 66 16.37 0.76 -5.07
C THR A 66 15.42 1.12 -6.19
N ARG A 67 15.40 0.33 -7.27
CA ARG A 67 14.42 0.49 -8.34
C ARG A 67 13.04 0.05 -7.85
N LEU A 68 12.01 0.85 -8.11
CA LEU A 68 10.63 0.51 -7.82
C LEU A 68 9.91 0.13 -9.11
N SER A 69 8.77 -0.56 -9.01
CA SER A 69 7.79 -0.70 -10.09
C SER A 69 6.48 -0.09 -9.63
N ILE A 70 6.05 0.97 -10.31
CA ILE A 70 4.81 1.69 -10.03
C ILE A 70 3.77 1.35 -11.10
N ARG A 71 2.57 0.95 -10.68
CA ARG A 71 1.46 0.62 -11.58
C ARG A 71 0.16 1.24 -11.11
N CYS A 72 -0.64 1.68 -12.07
CA CYS A 72 -1.99 2.19 -11.87
C CYS A 72 -3.01 1.16 -12.40
N SER A 73 -4.09 0.91 -11.66
CA SER A 73 -5.20 0.06 -12.13
C SER A 73 -5.94 0.65 -13.34
N GLY A 74 -6.06 1.98 -13.40
CA GLY A 74 -6.69 2.72 -14.50
C GLY A 74 -5.74 3.12 -15.62
N GLN A 75 -5.00 2.18 -16.23
CA GLN A 75 -3.97 2.50 -17.25
C GLN A 75 -4.49 3.29 -18.46
N SER A 76 -5.80 3.30 -18.72
CA SER A 76 -6.40 4.12 -19.79
C SER A 76 -6.41 5.62 -19.47
N PHE A 77 -6.37 5.99 -18.20
CA PHE A 77 -6.50 7.37 -17.74
C PHE A 77 -5.45 7.80 -16.70
N ALA A 78 -4.67 6.89 -16.13
CA ALA A 78 -3.70 7.20 -15.08
C ALA A 78 -2.34 6.54 -15.38
N HIS A 79 -1.29 7.35 -15.36
CA HIS A 79 0.07 6.92 -15.67
C HIS A 79 1.06 7.46 -14.64
N PRO A 80 1.93 6.60 -14.08
CA PRO A 80 3.10 7.07 -13.35
C PRO A 80 4.01 7.86 -14.31
N GLU A 81 4.60 8.96 -13.84
CA GLU A 81 5.55 9.73 -14.66
C GLU A 81 6.76 8.91 -15.10
N ASP A 82 7.27 8.07 -14.20
CA ASP A 82 8.19 6.97 -14.49
C ASP A 82 7.62 5.67 -13.93
N LYS A 83 7.53 4.62 -14.75
CA LYS A 83 7.06 3.30 -14.31
C LYS A 83 8.06 2.62 -13.37
N ASN A 84 9.34 2.96 -13.45
CA ASN A 84 10.39 2.32 -12.68
C ASN A 84 11.36 3.33 -12.01
N PRO A 85 10.85 4.21 -11.14
CA PRO A 85 11.66 5.23 -10.50
C PRO A 85 12.68 4.62 -9.55
N ILE A 86 13.77 5.35 -9.32
CA ILE A 86 14.79 4.99 -8.32
C ILE A 86 14.43 5.64 -6.99
N PHE A 87 14.25 4.84 -5.94
CA PHE A 87 14.27 5.31 -4.57
C PHE A 87 15.73 5.51 -4.16
N PRO A 88 16.16 6.75 -3.89
CA PRO A 88 17.57 7.07 -3.71
C PRO A 88 18.12 6.61 -2.35
N LYS A 89 19.38 6.18 -2.37
CA LYS A 89 20.21 5.93 -1.19
C LYS A 89 20.21 7.13 -0.24
N GLY A 90 20.22 6.85 1.06
CA GLY A 90 20.34 7.83 2.14
C GLY A 90 19.05 8.61 2.43
N LYS A 91 17.98 8.41 1.65
CA LYS A 91 16.67 9.02 1.88
C LYS A 91 15.74 8.07 2.64
N LYS A 92 14.73 8.66 3.28
CA LYS A 92 13.59 7.96 3.92
C LYS A 92 12.27 8.20 3.19
N GLU A 93 12.24 9.16 2.27
CA GLU A 93 11.03 9.61 1.61
C GLU A 93 11.37 10.10 0.20
N MET A 94 10.49 9.81 -0.74
CA MET A 94 10.49 10.38 -2.09
C MET A 94 9.06 10.74 -2.50
N ASN A 95 8.91 11.84 -3.24
CA ASN A 95 7.65 12.19 -3.87
C ASN A 95 7.66 11.70 -5.32
N PHE A 96 6.51 11.23 -5.78
CA PHE A 96 6.35 10.66 -7.10
C PHE A 96 5.03 11.13 -7.72
N ASN A 97 5.06 11.47 -9.01
CA ASN A 97 3.94 12.07 -9.71
C ASN A 97 3.15 11.05 -10.54
N ILE A 98 1.82 11.17 -10.46
CA ILE A 98 0.88 10.43 -11.29
C ILE A 98 0.16 11.43 -12.19
N LYS A 99 0.19 11.16 -13.50
CA LYS A 99 -0.53 11.92 -14.52
C LYS A 99 -1.88 11.27 -14.76
N LEU A 100 -2.94 12.06 -14.65
CA LEU A 100 -4.30 11.71 -15.00
C LEU A 100 -4.68 12.32 -16.34
N ASN A 101 -5.51 11.62 -17.10
CA ASN A 101 -6.33 12.14 -18.18
C ASN A 101 -7.77 12.24 -17.66
N PRO A 102 -8.18 13.42 -17.15
CA PRO A 102 -9.47 13.62 -16.50
C PRO A 102 -10.68 13.22 -17.36
N LYS A 103 -10.60 13.43 -18.68
CA LYS A 103 -11.67 13.13 -19.65
C LYS A 103 -11.99 11.64 -19.76
N LYS A 104 -11.03 10.77 -19.42
CA LYS A 104 -11.15 9.32 -19.51
C LYS A 104 -11.50 8.63 -18.19
N ILE A 105 -11.65 9.39 -17.10
CA ILE A 105 -11.98 8.84 -15.78
C ILE A 105 -13.45 8.39 -15.77
N ASN A 106 -13.67 7.10 -15.55
CA ASN A 106 -14.99 6.47 -15.46
C ASN A 106 -15.17 5.62 -14.19
N VAL A 107 -14.26 5.73 -13.23
CA VAL A 107 -14.28 4.99 -11.95
C VAL A 107 -14.12 5.95 -10.77
N PRO A 108 -14.70 5.64 -9.60
CA PRO A 108 -14.58 6.48 -8.41
C PRO A 108 -13.23 6.31 -7.67
N PHE A 109 -12.51 5.24 -7.95
CA PHE A 109 -11.26 4.91 -7.25
C PHE A 109 -10.17 4.51 -8.25
N LEU A 110 -8.96 4.99 -7.99
CA LEU A 110 -7.72 4.55 -8.63
C LEU A 110 -6.87 3.83 -7.59
N HIS A 111 -6.52 2.58 -7.86
CA HIS A 111 -5.50 1.86 -7.09
C HIS A 111 -4.12 2.04 -7.72
N ILE A 112 -3.13 2.34 -6.89
CA ILE A 112 -1.71 2.45 -7.28
C ILE A 112 -0.93 1.41 -6.47
N SER A 113 -0.07 0.66 -7.12
CA SER A 113 0.83 -0.31 -6.48
C SER A 113 2.28 0.12 -6.60
N CYS A 114 3.07 -0.10 -5.56
CA CYS A 114 4.51 0.08 -5.52
C CYS A 114 5.17 -1.25 -5.15
N THR A 115 6.06 -1.75 -6.00
CA THR A 115 6.82 -2.98 -5.75
C THR A 115 8.31 -2.69 -5.86
N PRO A 116 9.08 -2.72 -4.76
CA PRO A 116 10.53 -2.65 -4.83
C PRO A 116 11.08 -3.79 -5.71
N GLN A 117 12.12 -3.56 -6.51
CA GLN A 117 12.70 -4.59 -7.37
C GLN A 117 13.88 -5.27 -6.67
N VAL A 118 13.63 -5.78 -5.46
CA VAL A 118 14.58 -6.53 -4.64
C VAL A 118 13.98 -7.88 -4.27
N LYS A 119 14.83 -8.84 -3.91
CA LYS A 119 14.39 -10.18 -3.52
C LYS A 119 13.43 -10.10 -2.32
N ASP A 120 12.37 -10.90 -2.36
CA ASP A 120 11.37 -11.02 -1.28
C ASP A 120 10.62 -9.73 -0.92
N SER A 121 10.66 -8.72 -1.80
CA SER A 121 9.95 -7.46 -1.59
C SER A 121 8.42 -7.65 -1.61
N GLN A 122 7.72 -6.87 -0.81
CA GLN A 122 6.25 -6.84 -0.80
C GLN A 122 5.72 -5.71 -1.68
N THR A 123 4.69 -6.02 -2.48
CA THR A 123 3.91 -4.98 -3.16
C THR A 123 3.02 -4.25 -2.17
N THR A 124 3.19 -2.94 -2.07
CA THR A 124 2.30 -2.06 -1.31
C THR A 124 1.28 -1.42 -2.24
N LYS A 125 0.10 -1.07 -1.72
CA LYS A 125 -0.99 -0.47 -2.49
C LYS A 125 -1.56 0.74 -1.77
N MET A 126 -1.99 1.73 -2.53
CA MET A 126 -2.82 2.82 -2.03
C MET A 126 -4.06 3.00 -2.91
N THR A 127 -5.10 3.55 -2.32
CA THR A 127 -6.35 3.91 -3.00
C THR A 127 -6.47 5.42 -3.08
N VAL A 128 -6.71 5.92 -4.28
CA VAL A 128 -6.99 7.33 -4.55
C VAL A 128 -8.47 7.46 -4.89
N ALA A 129 -9.24 8.12 -4.03
CA ALA A 129 -10.61 8.52 -4.34
C ALA A 129 -10.59 9.68 -5.33
N LEU A 130 -11.31 9.52 -6.45
CA LEU A 130 -11.38 10.49 -7.54
C LEU A 130 -12.70 11.26 -7.42
N LYS A 131 -12.63 12.55 -7.08
CA LYS A 131 -13.80 13.43 -7.02
C LYS A 131 -13.81 14.34 -8.23
N LYS A 132 -14.89 14.32 -9.01
CA LYS A 132 -15.07 15.30 -10.08
C LYS A 132 -15.30 16.68 -9.47
N LYS A 133 -14.62 17.71 -9.99
CA LYS A 133 -14.80 19.12 -9.65
C LYS A 133 -16.17 19.62 -10.08
#